data_AF-A0A959N246-F1
#
_entry.id   AF-A0A959N246-F1
#
_cell.length_a   1.000
_cell.length_b   1.000
_cell.length_c   1.000
_cell.angle_alpha   90.00
_cell.angle_beta   90.00
_cell.angle_gamma   90.00
#
_symmetry.space_group_name_H-M   'P 1'
#
loop_
_entity.id
_entity.type
_entity.pdbx_description
1 polymer ?
#
loop_
_entity_poly.entity_id
_entity_poly.type
_entity_poly.pdbx_seq_one_letter_code
_entity_poly.pdbx_strand_id
1 'polypeptide(L)' 'ITNQITFPAKVNITADGITASADFNVDRTLYDIKFRSGKFYENLGDKLIDDNFNIKFTIASK' A
#
# COMPACT_ATOMS: atom_id res chain seq x y z
N ILE A 1 -14.12 -5.35 -2.98
CA ILE A 1 -14.23 -4.19 -2.07
C ILE A 1 -13.35 -3.07 -2.62
N THR A 2 -13.84 -1.83 -2.62
CA THR A 2 -13.08 -0.67 -3.10
C THR A 2 -13.07 0.38 -2.01
N ASN A 3 -11.88 0.90 -1.68
CA ASN A 3 -11.72 1.94 -0.66
C ASN A 3 -10.95 3.12 -1.24
N GLN A 4 -11.35 4.32 -0.85
CA GLN A 4 -10.59 5.53 -1.11
C GLN A 4 -9.35 5.56 -0.23
N ILE A 5 -8.22 5.96 -0.81
CA ILE A 5 -6.96 6.17 -0.09
C ILE A 5 -6.38 7.53 -0.46
N THR A 6 -5.63 8.13 0.46
CA THR A 6 -4.86 9.35 0.22
C THR A 6 -3.45 9.10 0.74
N PHE A 7 -2.46 9.42 -0.09
CA PHE A 7 -1.06 9.18 0.21
C PHE A 7 -0.21 10.34 -0.32
N PRO A 8 0.89 10.67 0.36
CA PRO A 8 1.83 11.64 -0.16
C PRO A 8 2.56 11.05 -1.38
N ALA A 9 2.74 11.87 -2.41
CA ALA A 9 3.54 11.54 -3.58
C ALA A 9 4.50 12.68 -3.89
N LYS A 10 5.69 12.34 -4.38
CA LYS A 10 6.66 13.29 -4.93
C LYS A 10 6.50 13.32 -6.44
N VAL A 11 6.24 14.50 -6.99
CA VAL A 11 6.10 14.73 -8.43
C VAL A 11 7.26 15.60 -8.89
N ASN A 12 7.99 15.16 -9.92
CA ASN A 12 9.02 15.95 -10.58
C ASN A 12 8.61 16.17 -12.04
N ILE A 13 8.62 17.44 -12.47
CA ILE A 13 8.28 17.85 -13.82
C ILE A 13 9.57 18.38 -14.46
N THR A 14 9.94 17.84 -15.60
CA THR A 14 11.08 18.28 -16.40
C THR A 14 10.63 18.57 -17.83
N ALA A 15 11.51 19.15 -18.66
CA ALA A 15 11.23 19.34 -20.08
C ALA A 15 11.01 18.01 -20.83
N ASP A 16 11.58 16.92 -20.30
CA ASP A 16 11.54 15.57 -20.90
C ASP A 16 10.35 14.72 -20.42
N GLY A 17 9.51 15.25 -19.53
CA GLY A 17 8.31 14.59 -19.05
C GLY A 17 8.04 14.76 -17.55
N ILE A 18 7.18 13.89 -17.01
CA ILE A 18 6.72 13.92 -15.62
C ILE A 18 7.05 12.59 -14.96
N THR A 19 7.60 12.63 -13.75
CA THR A 19 7.77 11.45 -12.88
C THR A 19 7.03 11.65 -11.57
N ALA A 20 6.35 10.61 -11.11
CA ALA A 20 5.70 10.58 -9.81
C ALA A 20 6.17 9.36 -9.01
N SER A 21 6.43 9.53 -7.72
CA SER A 21 6.89 8.47 -6.83
C SER A 21 6.15 8.51 -5.50
N ALA A 22 5.84 7.35 -4.94
CA ALA A 22 5.22 7.21 -3.63
C ALA A 22 5.74 5.96 -2.92
N ASP A 23 5.75 6.03 -1.58
CA ASP A 23 6.16 4.96 -0.67
C ASP A 23 5.31 5.13 0.60
N PHE A 24 4.29 4.29 0.76
CA PHE A 24 3.28 4.41 1.82
C PHE A 24 2.71 3.06 2.21
N ASN A 25 2.13 2.98 3.42
CA ASN A 25 1.51 1.76 3.92
C ASN A 25 0.00 1.79 3.71
N VAL A 26 -0.58 0.61 3.49
CA VAL A 26 -2.03 0.39 3.36
C VAL A 26 -2.43 -0.79 4.24
N ASP A 27 -3.59 -0.69 4.88
CA ASP A 27 -4.18 -1.81 5.62
C ASP A 27 -4.92 -2.75 4.66
N ARG A 28 -4.40 -3.98 4.48
CA ARG A 28 -4.99 -4.99 3.57
C ARG A 28 -6.37 -5.47 4.02
N THR A 29 -6.68 -5.35 5.31
CA THR A 29 -7.95 -5.85 5.86
C THR A 29 -9.15 -5.02 5.41
N LEU A 30 -8.92 -3.75 5.02
CA LEU A 30 -9.94 -2.90 4.39
C LEU A 30 -10.45 -3.48 3.07
N TYR A 31 -9.68 -4.36 2.42
CA TYR A 31 -10.01 -4.97 1.13
C TYR A 31 -10.42 -6.45 1.27
N ASP A 32 -10.89 -6.84 2.45
CA ASP A 32 -11.28 -8.22 2.83
C ASP A 32 -10.14 -9.26 2.84
N ILE A 33 -8.89 -8.81 2.79
CA ILE A 33 -7.74 -9.71 2.84
C ILE A 33 -7.42 -10.01 4.31
N LYS A 34 -8.14 -10.97 4.89
CA LYS A 34 -8.05 -11.31 6.33
C LYS A 34 -7.09 -12.44 6.65
N PHE A 35 -6.58 -13.15 5.64
CA PHE A 35 -5.76 -14.36 5.83
C PHE A 35 -4.60 -14.13 6.81
N ARG A 36 -4.58 -14.89 7.91
CA ARG A 36 -3.55 -14.81 8.97
C ARG A 36 -3.39 -13.41 9.60
N SER A 37 -4.46 -12.62 9.61
CA SER A 37 -4.51 -11.35 10.34
C SER A 37 -4.78 -11.58 11.82
N GLY A 38 -3.97 -10.97 12.68
CA GLY A 38 -4.18 -10.99 14.14
C GLY A 38 -5.44 -10.25 14.60
N LYS A 39 -6.05 -9.40 13.76
CA LYS A 39 -7.33 -8.72 14.07
C LYS A 39 -8.54 -9.67 14.00
N PHE A 40 -8.43 -10.74 13.22
CA PHE A 40 -9.58 -11.64 12.91
C PHE A 40 -9.38 -13.07 13.41
N TYR A 41 -8.15 -13.49 13.68
CA TYR A 41 -7.83 -14.86 14.07
C TYR A 41 -6.85 -14.86 15.24
N GLU A 42 -7.12 -15.72 16.22
CA GLU A 42 -6.26 -15.96 17.38
C GLU A 42 -5.30 -17.14 17.14
N ASN A 43 -4.31 -17.31 18.03
CA ASN A 43 -3.38 -18.46 18.04
C ASN A 43 -2.58 -18.67 16.74
N LEU A 44 -2.24 -17.57 16.04
CA LEU A 44 -1.46 -17.64 14.80
C LEU A 44 0.03 -17.94 15.04
N GLY A 45 0.58 -17.55 16.19
CA GLY A 45 2.02 -17.65 16.48
C GLY A 45 2.86 -17.09 15.32
N ASP A 46 3.84 -17.87 14.86
CA ASP A 46 4.75 -17.49 13.78
C ASP A 46 4.08 -17.39 12.39
N LYS A 47 2.81 -17.78 12.28
CA LYS A 47 2.05 -17.66 11.02
C LYS A 47 1.40 -16.29 10.85
N LEU A 48 1.48 -15.39 11.83
CA LEU A 48 0.88 -14.05 11.73
C LEU A 48 1.43 -13.27 10.54
N ILE A 49 0.54 -12.61 9.80
CA ILE A 49 0.89 -11.70 8.71
C ILE A 49 0.40 -10.31 9.09
N ASP A 50 1.29 -9.31 9.09
CA ASP A 50 0.95 -7.91 9.36
C ASP A 50 -0.17 -7.44 8.42
N ASP A 51 -1.05 -6.61 8.95
CA ASP A 51 -2.16 -6.04 8.19
C ASP A 51 -1.72 -4.84 7.35
N ASN A 52 -0.68 -4.13 7.79
CA ASN A 52 -0.08 -3.06 7.01
C ASN A 52 0.90 -3.64 6.01
N PHE A 53 0.70 -3.35 4.73
CA PHE A 53 1.67 -3.64 3.67
C PHE A 53 2.12 -2.36 3.00
N ASN A 54 3.39 -2.33 2.59
CA ASN A 54 3.99 -1.20 1.91
C ASN A 54 3.70 -1.27 0.42
N ILE A 55 3.32 -0.13 -0.15
CA ILE A 55 3.23 0.08 -1.59
C ILE A 55 4.27 1.14 -1.96
N LYS A 56 5.15 0.76 -2.87
CA LYS A 56 6.17 1.64 -3.43
C LYS A 56 6.10 1.61 -4.94
N PHE A 57 6.01 2.77 -5.57
CA PHE A 57 5.99 2.87 -7.03
C PHE A 57 6.69 4.12 -7.54
N THR A 58 7.10 4.04 -8.80
CA THR A 58 7.51 5.16 -9.63
C THR A 58 6.80 5.06 -10.97
N ILE A 59 6.17 6.14 -11.40
CA ILE A 59 5.46 6.25 -12.68
C ILE A 59 6.13 7.37 -13.48
N ALA A 60 6.30 7.16 -14.78
CA ALA A 60 6.82 8.17 -15.70
C ALA A 60 5.84 8.37 -16.87
N SER A 61 5.62 9.62 -17.24
CA SER A 61 4.94 10.02 -18.47
C SER A 61 5.90 10.86 -19.29
N LYS A 62 5.90 10.64 -20.60
CA LYS A 62 6.56 11.51 -21.58
C LYS A 62 5.52 12.40 -22.24
#